data_AF-Q692S1-F1
#
_entry.id   AF-Q692S1-F1
#
_cell.length_a   1.000
_cell.length_b   1.000
_cell.length_c   1.000
_cell.angle_alpha   90.00
_cell.angle_beta   90.00
_cell.angle_gamma   90.00
#
_symmetry.space_group_name_H-M   'P 1'
#
loop_
_entity.id
_entity.type
_entity.pdbx_description
1 polymer ?
#
loop_
_entity_poly.entity_id
_entity_poly.type
_entity_poly.pdbx_seq_one_letter_code
_entity_poly.pdbx_strand_id
1 'polypeptide(L)'
;LLVLRFANRFFLPLWNRDNIDNIQIVFREDFGTEGRGGYFDEYGIIRDIIQNHLLQVLCLVAMEKPVSLKPEHIRDEKVKVLQSM
;
A
#
# COMPACT_ATOMS: atom_id res chain seq x y z
N LEU A 1 -8.26 -1.83 5.37
CA LEU A 1 -7.61 -0.50 5.45
C LEU A 1 -8.60 0.66 5.29
N LEU A 2 -9.38 0.73 4.20
CA LEU A 2 -10.35 1.81 3.96
C LEU A 2 -11.34 2.03 5.12
N VAL A 3 -12.00 0.96 5.60
CA VAL A 3 -12.96 1.04 6.72
C VAL A 3 -12.27 1.52 8.00
N LEU A 4 -11.08 0.98 8.31
CA LEU A 4 -10.31 1.37 9.49
C LEU A 4 -10.04 2.89 9.50
N ARG A 5 -9.57 3.45 8.38
CA ARG A 5 -9.20 4.87 8.28
C ARG A 5 -10.41 5.80 8.19
N PHE A 6 -11.41 5.45 7.38
CA PHE A 6 -12.44 6.41 6.97
C PHE A 6 -13.82 6.19 7.62
N ALA A 7 -14.07 5.04 8.26
CA ALA A 7 -15.32 4.80 9.00
C ALA A 7 -15.19 5.05 10.51
N ASN A 8 -13.98 5.31 11.02
CA ASN A 8 -13.70 5.50 12.44
C ASN A 8 -13.29 6.94 12.73
N ARG A 9 -14.09 7.67 13.52
CA ARG A 9 -13.79 9.05 13.93
C ARG A 9 -12.50 9.18 14.72
N PHE A 10 -12.09 8.13 15.43
CA PHE A 10 -10.87 8.12 16.23
C PHE A 10 -9.60 8.17 15.37
N PHE A 11 -9.57 7.45 14.23
CA PHE A 11 -8.38 7.38 13.39
C PHE A 11 -8.21 8.59 12.47
N LEU A 12 -9.30 9.26 12.11
CA LEU A 12 -9.28 10.38 11.16
C LEU A 12 -8.32 11.53 11.55
N PRO A 13 -8.36 12.09 12.79
CA PRO A 13 -7.46 13.18 13.18
C PRO A 13 -6.01 12.73 13.45
N LEU A 14 -5.78 11.42 13.66
CA LEU A 14 -4.46 10.88 13.98
C LEU A 14 -3.69 10.46 12.71
N TRP A 15 -4.35 10.32 11.57
CA TRP A 15 -3.73 9.78 10.37
C TRP A 15 -3.07 10.86 9.51
N ASN A 16 -2.04 11.52 10.05
CA ASN A 16 -1.27 12.56 9.37
C ASN A 16 0.16 12.67 9.92
N ARG A 17 0.99 13.49 9.26
CA ARG A 17 2.41 13.71 9.60
C ARG A 17 2.67 14.32 10.98
N ASP A 18 1.67 14.94 11.61
CA ASP A 18 1.83 15.57 12.92
C ASP A 18 1.69 14.55 14.06
N ASN A 19 1.11 13.37 13.76
CA ASN A 19 0.82 12.31 14.71
C ASN A 19 1.52 10.99 14.39
N ILE A 20 1.89 10.76 13.12
CA ILE A 20 2.59 9.56 12.66
C ILE A 20 4.06 9.90 12.40
N ASP A 21 4.94 9.28 13.17
CA ASP A 21 6.39 9.38 12.99
C ASP A 21 6.88 8.56 11.79
N ASN A 22 6.48 7.28 11.69
CA ASN A 22 6.86 6.42 10.58
C ASN A 22 5.80 5.34 10.27
N ILE A 23 5.85 4.81 9.05
CA ILE A 23 5.01 3.70 8.57
C ILE A 23 5.93 2.59 8.08
N GLN A 24 5.72 1.38 8.58
CA GLN A 24 6.47 0.19 8.18
C GLN A 24 5.53 -0.81 7.50
N ILE A 25 5.87 -1.20 6.28
CA ILE A 25 5.18 -2.25 5.52
C ILE A 25 6.18 -3.37 5.29
N VAL A 26 5.95 -4.51 5.93
CA VAL A 26 6.90 -5.63 5.95
C VAL A 26 6.27 -6.85 5.29
N PHE A 27 7.00 -7.43 4.33
CA PHE A 27 6.69 -8.73 3.75
C PHE A 27 7.80 -9.71 4.13
N ARG A 28 7.41 -10.89 4.61
CA ARG A 28 8.32 -11.98 4.99
C ARG A 28 7.69 -13.30 4.59
N GLU A 29 8.50 -14.16 3.99
CA GLU A 29 8.18 -15.56 3.72
C GLU A 29 9.22 -16.42 4.45
N ASP A 30 8.79 -17.57 4.95
CA ASP A 30 9.61 -18.53 5.67
C ASP A 30 10.22 -19.62 4.76
N PHE A 31 10.01 -19.50 3.45
CA PHE A 31 10.55 -20.38 2.41
C PHE A 31 11.35 -19.59 1.37
N GLY A 32 12.20 -20.31 0.61
CA GLY A 32 13.03 -19.75 -0.47
C GLY A 32 12.29 -19.76 -1.82
N THR A 33 13.01 -19.79 -2.94
CA THR A 33 12.37 -19.75 -4.27
C THR A 33 11.71 -21.07 -4.71
N GLU A 34 11.77 -22.14 -3.90
CA GLU A 34 11.12 -23.45 -4.12
C GLU A 34 11.08 -23.95 -5.59
N GLY A 35 12.24 -23.96 -6.27
CA GLY A 35 12.35 -24.42 -7.66
C GLY A 35 11.95 -23.39 -8.74
N ARG A 36 11.46 -22.20 -8.36
CA ARG A 36 11.21 -21.04 -9.23
C ARG A 36 12.38 -20.06 -9.29
N GLY A 37 13.55 -20.47 -8.80
CA GLY A 37 14.75 -19.62 -8.72
C GLY A 37 15.11 -18.98 -10.06
N GLY A 38 15.00 -19.72 -11.17
CA GLY A 38 15.27 -19.19 -12.51
C GLY A 38 14.27 -18.11 -12.98
N TYR A 39 13.01 -18.16 -12.54
CA TYR A 39 12.06 -17.07 -12.78
C TYR A 39 12.39 -15.88 -11.87
N PHE A 40 12.62 -16.11 -10.58
CA PHE A 40 12.95 -15.05 -9.64
C PHE A 40 14.24 -14.30 -10.01
N ASP A 41 15.24 -14.97 -10.59
CA ASP A 41 16.52 -14.37 -10.98
C ASP A 41 16.38 -13.31 -12.08
N GLU A 42 15.44 -13.47 -13.01
CA GLU A 42 15.18 -12.50 -14.08
C GLU A 42 14.44 -11.24 -13.59
N TYR A 43 13.49 -11.40 -12.65
CA TYR A 43 12.60 -10.31 -12.23
C TYR A 43 13.02 -9.63 -10.92
N GLY A 44 13.49 -10.42 -9.96
CA GLY A 44 13.90 -10.01 -8.61
C GLY A 44 12.76 -9.56 -7.69
N ILE A 45 13.07 -9.41 -6.39
CA ILE A 45 12.10 -9.08 -5.34
C ILE A 45 11.32 -7.77 -5.59
N ILE A 46 11.93 -6.81 -6.29
CA ILE A 46 11.30 -5.53 -6.58
C ILE A 46 10.07 -5.73 -7.47
N ARG A 47 10.20 -6.49 -8.56
CA ARG A 47 9.08 -6.71 -9.49
C ARG A 47 8.10 -7.75 -8.97
N ASP A 48 8.60 -8.69 -8.17
CA ASP A 48 7.81 -9.78 -7.63
C ASP A 48 6.86 -9.31 -6.52
N ILE A 49 7.36 -8.48 -5.58
CA ILE A 49 6.61 -8.10 -4.37
C ILE A 49 6.48 -6.58 -4.16
N ILE A 50 7.53 -5.81 -4.43
CA ILE A 50 7.56 -4.40 -4.01
C ILE A 50 6.68 -3.53 -4.93
N GLN A 51 6.91 -3.60 -6.24
CA GLN A 51 6.27 -2.74 -7.25
C GLN A 51 4.76 -2.98 -7.36
N ASN A 52 4.29 -4.17 -7.02
CA ASN A 52 2.89 -4.56 -7.06
C ASN A 52 2.26 -4.55 -5.66
N HIS A 53 2.50 -5.56 -4.83
CA HIS A 53 1.79 -5.82 -3.58
C HIS A 53 2.06 -4.71 -2.54
N LEU A 54 3.34 -4.44 -2.23
CA LEU A 54 3.65 -3.44 -1.20
C LEU A 54 3.28 -2.04 -1.64
N LEU A 55 3.46 -1.71 -2.91
CA LEU A 55 3.03 -0.43 -3.46
C LEU A 55 1.51 -0.24 -3.38
N GLN A 56 0.72 -1.29 -3.66
CA GLN A 56 -0.73 -1.23 -3.52
C GLN A 56 -1.17 -1.04 -2.06
N VAL A 57 -0.49 -1.67 -1.10
CA VAL A 57 -0.72 -1.45 0.34
C VAL A 57 -0.37 -0.02 0.73
N LEU A 58 0.77 0.50 0.27
CA LEU A 58 1.19 1.88 0.49
C LEU A 58 0.12 2.87 -0.02
N CYS A 59 -0.40 2.68 -1.22
CA CYS A 59 -1.46 3.55 -1.75
C CYS A 59 -2.70 3.55 -0.86
N LEU A 60 -3.13 2.40 -0.34
CA LEU A 60 -4.29 2.32 0.57
C LEU A 60 -4.02 2.97 1.93
N VAL A 61 -2.77 2.92 2.39
CA VAL A 61 -2.30 3.51 3.64
C VAL A 61 -2.18 5.04 3.54
N ALA A 62 -1.71 5.56 2.40
CA ALA A 62 -1.39 6.97 2.23
C ALA A 62 -2.49 7.79 1.53
N MET A 63 -3.42 7.16 0.79
CA MET A 63 -4.46 7.89 0.04
C MET A 63 -5.33 8.80 0.92
N GLU A 64 -5.85 9.87 0.33
CA GLU A 64 -6.89 10.68 0.97
C GLU A 64 -8.24 9.94 0.97
N LYS A 65 -9.22 10.51 1.69
CA LYS A 65 -10.58 9.96 1.69
C LYS A 65 -11.20 10.12 0.29
N PRO A 66 -11.62 9.02 -0.36
CA PRO A 66 -12.22 9.11 -1.69
C PRO A 66 -13.60 9.76 -1.62
N VAL A 67 -14.00 10.39 -2.73
CA VAL A 67 -15.31 11.07 -2.88
C VAL A 67 -16.47 10.11 -2.60
N SER A 68 -16.34 8.85 -3.01
CA SER A 68 -17.25 7.77 -2.60
C SER A 68 -16.55 6.41 -2.68
N LEU A 69 -17.25 5.35 -2.30
CA LEU A 69 -16.74 3.97 -2.38
C LEU A 69 -16.86 3.35 -3.78
N LYS A 70 -17.16 4.15 -4.81
CA LYS A 70 -17.11 3.68 -6.20
C LYS A 70 -15.66 3.28 -6.55
N PRO A 71 -15.45 2.19 -7.31
CA PRO A 71 -14.11 1.70 -7.63
C PRO A 71 -13.20 2.77 -8.25
N GLU A 72 -13.74 3.61 -9.13
CA GLU A 72 -13.00 4.66 -9.85
C GLU A 72 -12.47 5.71 -8.87
N HIS A 73 -13.31 6.20 -7.97
CA HIS A 73 -12.91 7.21 -6.99
C HIS A 73 -11.83 6.69 -6.01
N ILE A 74 -11.87 5.41 -5.66
CA ILE A 74 -10.82 4.79 -4.84
C ILE A 74 -9.51 4.70 -5.65
N ARG A 75 -9.60 4.31 -6.93
CA ARG A 75 -8.44 4.22 -7.81
C ARG A 75 -7.79 5.58 -8.02
N ASP A 76 -8.58 6.64 -8.20
CA ASP A 76 -8.07 7.99 -8.42
C ASP A 76 -7.22 8.47 -7.24
N GLU A 77 -7.68 8.27 -6.00
CA GLU A 77 -6.90 8.61 -4.81
C GLU A 77 -5.63 7.75 -4.66
N LYS A 78 -5.67 6.47 -5.07
CA LYS A 78 -4.47 5.64 -5.09
C LYS A 78 -3.45 6.11 -6.13
N VAL A 79 -3.89 6.55 -7.30
CA VAL A 79 -3.01 7.11 -8.35
C VAL A 79 -2.42 8.44 -7.90
N LYS A 80 -3.20 9.27 -7.21
CA LYS A 80 -2.74 10.55 -6.66
C LYS A 80 -1.56 10.37 -5.70
N VAL A 81 -1.58 9.33 -4.84
CA VAL A 81 -0.43 8.99 -3.98
C VAL A 81 0.81 8.73 -4.82
N LEU A 82 0.70 7.91 -5.87
CA LEU A 82 1.84 7.57 -6.73
C LEU A 82 2.41 8.78 -7.48
N GLN A 83 1.55 9.74 -7.87
CA GLN A 83 1.97 10.98 -8.54
C GLN A 83 2.66 11.97 -7.60
N SER A 84 2.48 11.82 -6.28
CA SER A 84 3.10 12.66 -5.25
C SER A 84 4.42 12.10 -4.71
N MET A 85 4.90 10.97 -5.25
CA MET A 85 6.18 10.35 -4.85
C MET A 85 7.37 10.98 -5.57
#